data_AF-A0A974UDV3-F1
#
_entry.id   AF-A0A974UDV3-F1
#
_cell.length_a   1.000
_cell.length_b   1.000
_cell.length_c   1.000
_cell.angle_alpha   90.00
_cell.angle_beta   90.00
_cell.angle_gamma   90.00
#
_symmetry.space_group_name_H-M   'P 1'
#
loop_
_entity.id
_entity.type
_entity.pdbx_description
1 polymer ?
#
loop_
_entity_poly.entity_id
_entity_poly.type
_entity_poly.pdbx_seq_one_letter_code
_entity_poly.pdbx_strand_id
1 'polypeptide(L)'
;MSELIGKWAQKEGQPFAGLWFEFREDGTFEALYEPMGISSGGTYETDGGQITMQQNEHTLGMLGEFKGLFQVEGSELKMALAAGPGEDRPADLSEARVYIKA
;
A
#
# COMPACT_ATOMS: atom_id res chain seq x y z
N MET A 1 -8.66 -6.28 14.72
CA MET A 1 -8.14 -4.91 14.51
C MET A 1 -6.91 -5.08 13.63
N SER A 2 -6.92 -4.54 12.41
CA SER A 2 -5.87 -4.84 11.42
C SER A 2 -4.54 -4.19 11.83
N GLU A 3 -3.43 -4.91 11.73
CA GLU A 3 -2.09 -4.40 12.07
C GLU A 3 -1.64 -3.27 11.11
N LEU A 4 -2.30 -3.16 9.96
CA LEU A 4 -2.09 -2.12 8.95
C LEU A 4 -2.66 -0.75 9.34
N ILE A 5 -3.56 -0.66 10.32
CA ILE A 5 -4.21 0.62 10.66
C ILE A 5 -3.18 1.68 11.06
N GLY A 6 -3.29 2.85 10.43
CA GLY A 6 -2.42 4.00 10.64
C GLY A 6 -1.67 4.43 9.38
N LYS A 7 -0.71 5.34 9.58
CA LYS A 7 0.09 5.93 8.51
C LYS A 7 1.46 5.26 8.41
N TRP A 8 1.89 4.97 7.19
CA TRP A 8 3.12 4.26 6.87
C TRP A 8 3.86 4.98 5.76
N ALA A 9 5.07 5.46 6.03
CA ALA A 9 5.89 6.18 5.07
C ALA A 9 7.01 5.30 4.53
N GLN A 10 7.20 5.30 3.22
CA GLN A 10 8.19 4.48 2.56
C GLN A 10 9.60 4.92 2.96
N LYS A 11 10.39 3.96 3.46
CA LYS A 11 11.74 4.19 3.97
C LYS A 11 12.65 4.75 2.88
N GLU A 12 13.56 5.65 3.26
CA GLU A 12 14.62 6.17 2.40
C GLU A 12 15.49 5.06 1.79
N GLY A 13 16.04 5.32 0.60
CA GLY A 13 16.87 4.37 -0.14
C GLY A 13 16.10 3.42 -1.06
N GLN A 14 14.76 3.54 -1.13
CA GLN A 14 13.91 2.83 -2.09
C GLN A 14 13.37 3.77 -3.18
N PRO A 15 12.94 3.25 -4.34
CA PRO A 15 12.18 4.03 -5.31
C PRO A 15 10.97 4.68 -4.64
N PHE A 16 10.72 5.96 -4.92
CA PHE A 16 9.60 6.72 -4.33
C PHE A 16 9.67 6.91 -2.81
N ALA A 17 10.87 6.95 -2.22
CA ALA A 17 11.07 7.34 -0.82
C ALA A 17 10.25 8.60 -0.45
N GLY A 18 9.46 8.51 0.61
CA GLY A 18 8.50 9.55 1.01
C GLY A 18 7.06 9.33 0.55
N LEU A 19 6.78 8.36 -0.33
CA LEU A 19 5.42 7.86 -0.56
C LEU A 19 4.87 7.33 0.76
N TRP A 20 3.66 7.73 1.14
CA TRP A 20 3.02 7.18 2.32
C TRP A 20 1.63 6.63 1.99
N PHE A 21 1.22 5.65 2.79
CA PHE A 21 -0.14 5.12 2.85
C PHE A 21 -0.74 5.42 4.22
N GLU A 22 -2.02 5.74 4.26
CA GLU A 22 -2.82 5.78 5.49
C GLU A 22 -3.97 4.79 5.35
N PHE A 23 -4.01 3.77 6.21
CA PHE A 23 -5.08 2.78 6.26
C PHE A 23 -6.01 3.06 7.44
N ARG A 24 -7.31 3.18 7.17
CA ARG A 24 -8.32 3.58 8.15
C ARG A 24 -9.19 2.41 8.58
N GLU A 25 -9.79 2.52 9.76
CA GLU A 25 -10.59 1.45 10.35
C GLU A 25 -11.89 1.15 9.58
N ASP A 26 -12.35 2.12 8.77
CA ASP A 26 -13.53 1.99 7.93
C ASP A 26 -13.27 1.22 6.62
N GLY A 27 -12.04 0.73 6.41
CA GLY A 27 -11.66 0.00 5.20
C GLY A 27 -11.27 0.93 4.04
N THR A 28 -11.06 2.22 4.28
CA THR A 28 -10.53 3.15 3.27
C THR A 28 -9.03 3.36 3.41
N PHE A 29 -8.37 3.65 2.29
CA PHE A 29 -6.96 4.06 2.29
C PHE A 29 -6.75 5.32 1.47
N GLU A 30 -5.69 6.04 1.81
CA GLU A 30 -5.11 7.11 1.00
C GLU A 30 -3.63 6.86 0.81
N ALA A 31 -3.11 7.27 -0.35
CA ALA A 31 -1.69 7.30 -0.62
C ALA A 31 -1.30 8.63 -1.26
N LEU A 32 -0.11 9.13 -0.89
CA LEU A 32 0.40 10.38 -1.44
C LEU A 32 1.91 10.30 -1.64
N TYR A 33 2.34 10.74 -2.81
CA TYR A 33 3.73 11.00 -3.14
C TYR A 33 3.88 12.44 -3.63
N GLU A 34 4.14 13.35 -2.68
CA GLU A 34 4.25 14.79 -2.91
C GLU A 34 5.27 15.19 -3.99
N PRO A 35 6.48 14.58 -4.06
CA PRO A 35 7.49 14.99 -5.05
C PRO A 35 7.02 14.89 -6.51
N MET A 36 6.05 14.03 -6.80
CA MET A 36 5.45 13.90 -8.14
C MET A 36 4.00 14.39 -8.20
N GLY A 37 3.45 14.95 -7.11
CA GLY A 37 2.04 15.32 -7.04
C GLY A 37 1.08 14.14 -7.27
N ILE A 38 1.50 12.93 -6.89
CA ILE A 38 0.66 11.73 -7.04
C ILE A 38 -0.17 11.56 -5.77
N SER A 39 -1.49 11.52 -5.91
CA SER A 39 -2.39 11.06 -4.86
C SER A 39 -3.23 9.90 -5.38
N SER A 40 -3.56 8.98 -4.47
CA SER A 40 -4.47 7.89 -4.75
C SER A 40 -5.29 7.52 -3.51
N GLY A 41 -6.38 6.80 -3.74
CA GLY A 41 -7.28 6.41 -2.67
C GLY A 41 -8.27 5.34 -3.12
N GLY A 42 -8.96 4.79 -2.13
CA GLY A 42 -10.01 3.81 -2.33
C GLY A 42 -10.27 2.97 -1.10
N THR A 43 -10.65 1.71 -1.30
CA THR A 43 -10.92 0.77 -0.22
C THR A 43 -9.89 -0.35 -0.18
N TYR A 44 -9.77 -1.02 0.97
CA TYR A 44 -8.90 -2.16 1.13
C TYR A 44 -9.51 -3.20 2.07
N GLU A 45 -9.12 -4.45 1.86
CA GLU A 45 -9.46 -5.58 2.71
C GLU A 45 -8.22 -6.42 2.97
N THR A 46 -8.17 -7.08 4.13
CA THR A 46 -7.03 -7.90 4.54
C THR A 46 -7.49 -9.28 5.01
N ASP A 47 -6.78 -10.32 4.59
CA ASP A 47 -7.03 -11.70 5.03
C ASP A 47 -5.71 -12.46 5.15
N GLY A 48 -5.34 -12.92 6.36
CA GLY A 48 -4.17 -13.79 6.57
C GLY A 48 -2.85 -13.34 5.91
N GLY A 49 -2.47 -12.05 6.05
CA GLY A 49 -1.25 -11.48 5.44
C GLY A 49 -1.39 -11.08 3.96
N GLN A 50 -2.59 -11.19 3.41
CA GLN A 50 -2.95 -10.71 2.08
C GLN A 50 -3.67 -9.38 2.19
N ILE A 51 -3.40 -8.47 1.25
CA ILE A 51 -4.13 -7.20 1.09
C ILE A 51 -4.74 -7.14 -0.31
N THR A 52 -5.97 -6.68 -0.41
CA THR A 52 -6.63 -6.38 -1.68
C THR A 52 -7.10 -4.93 -1.63
N MET A 53 -6.65 -4.10 -2.57
CA MET A 53 -6.96 -2.67 -2.61
C MET A 53 -7.78 -2.37 -3.85
N GLN A 54 -8.93 -1.72 -3.68
CA GLN A 54 -9.72 -1.18 -4.79
C GLN A 54 -9.39 0.30 -4.94
N GLN A 55 -8.44 0.62 -5.81
CA GLN A 55 -8.05 2.00 -6.09
C GLN A 55 -9.05 2.63 -7.06
N ASN A 56 -9.88 3.53 -6.54
CA ASN A 56 -10.90 4.24 -7.32
C ASN A 56 -10.52 5.70 -7.60
N GLU A 57 -9.48 6.20 -6.94
CA GLU A 57 -8.89 7.51 -7.16
C GLU A 57 -7.39 7.39 -7.39
N HIS A 58 -6.88 8.00 -8.47
CA HIS A 58 -5.44 8.11 -8.75
C HIS A 58 -5.19 9.24 -9.75
N THR A 59 -4.25 10.15 -9.47
CA THR A 59 -4.00 11.33 -10.33
C THR A 59 -3.58 10.99 -11.77
N LEU A 60 -2.86 9.87 -11.97
CA LEU A 60 -2.46 9.37 -13.29
C LEU A 60 -3.43 8.36 -13.92
N GLY A 61 -4.62 8.16 -13.34
CA GLY A 61 -5.65 7.26 -13.90
C GLY A 61 -5.38 5.76 -13.73
N MET A 62 -4.44 5.37 -12.87
CA MET A 62 -4.23 3.95 -12.53
C MET A 62 -5.33 3.49 -11.58
N LEU A 63 -6.45 3.02 -12.11
CA LEU A 63 -7.61 2.59 -11.33
C LEU A 63 -7.80 1.08 -11.41
N GLY A 64 -8.36 0.48 -10.36
CA GLY A 64 -8.73 -0.93 -10.31
C GLY A 64 -8.25 -1.67 -9.07
N GLU A 65 -8.33 -2.99 -9.14
CA GLU A 65 -7.98 -3.89 -8.04
C GLU A 65 -6.48 -4.18 -8.02
N PHE A 66 -5.80 -3.89 -6.91
CA PHE A 66 -4.42 -4.28 -6.66
C PHE A 66 -4.38 -5.35 -5.58
N LYS A 67 -3.88 -6.53 -5.93
CA LYS A 67 -3.68 -7.64 -4.99
C LYS A 67 -2.25 -7.60 -4.47
N GLY A 68 -2.07 -7.88 -3.18
CA GLY A 68 -0.76 -7.82 -2.56
C GLY A 68 -0.55 -8.73 -1.36
N LEU A 69 0.68 -8.76 -0.87
CA LEU A 69 1.05 -9.38 0.38
C LEU A 69 1.55 -8.29 1.31
N PHE A 70 1.32 -8.47 2.61
CA PHE A 70 1.85 -7.58 3.61
C PHE A 70 2.32 -8.35 4.85
N GLN A 71 3.28 -7.77 5.56
CA GLN A 71 3.74 -8.23 6.85
C GLN A 71 4.10 -7.04 7.72
N VAL A 72 3.56 -7.00 8.93
CA VAL A 72 3.89 -5.97 9.92
C VAL A 72 4.80 -6.59 10.98
N GLU A 73 5.94 -5.95 11.23
CA GLU A 73 6.92 -6.33 12.24
C GLU A 73 7.22 -5.10 13.11
N GLY A 74 6.45 -4.91 14.19
CA GLY A 74 6.60 -3.77 15.08
C GLY A 74 6.22 -2.44 14.40
N SER A 75 7.21 -1.61 14.10
CA SER A 75 7.03 -0.31 13.40
C SER A 75 7.35 -0.37 11.91
N GLU A 76 7.64 -1.56 11.38
CA GLU A 76 7.96 -1.79 9.98
C GLU A 76 6.82 -2.54 9.28
N LEU A 77 6.43 -2.07 8.11
CA LEU A 77 5.49 -2.72 7.20
C LEU A 77 6.23 -3.09 5.92
N LYS A 78 6.25 -4.37 5.56
CA LYS A 78 6.65 -4.85 4.24
C LYS A 78 5.40 -5.07 3.43
N MET A 79 5.31 -4.45 2.26
CA MET A 79 4.15 -4.60 1.38
C MET A 79 4.59 -4.79 -0.07
N ALA A 80 4.12 -5.87 -0.69
CA ALA A 80 4.29 -6.14 -2.11
C ALA A 80 2.92 -6.09 -2.78
N LEU A 81 2.73 -5.18 -3.73
CA LEU A 81 1.51 -5.09 -4.54
C LEU A 81 1.80 -5.63 -5.95
N ALA A 82 0.78 -6.12 -6.63
CA ALA A 82 0.85 -6.44 -8.05
C ALA A 82 1.28 -5.21 -8.87
N ALA A 83 1.95 -5.43 -10.00
CA ALA A 83 2.54 -4.33 -10.78
C ALA A 83 1.48 -3.46 -11.45
N GLY A 84 0.31 -4.03 -11.76
CA GLY A 84 -0.83 -3.34 -12.33
C GLY A 84 -2.19 -3.79 -11.77
N PRO A 85 -3.25 -3.03 -12.08
CA PRO A 85 -4.61 -3.38 -11.67
C PRO A 85 -5.09 -4.67 -12.37
N GLY A 86 -5.72 -5.56 -11.62
CA GLY A 86 -6.27 -6.84 -12.08
C GLY A 86 -5.23 -7.96 -12.22
N GLU A 87 -3.95 -7.67 -11.98
CA GLU A 87 -2.89 -8.68 -12.01
C GLU A 87 -2.92 -9.62 -10.79
N ASP A 88 -2.18 -10.72 -10.92
CA ASP A 88 -2.09 -11.72 -9.87
C ASP A 88 -1.32 -11.20 -8.65
N ARG A 89 -1.69 -11.72 -7.48
CA ARG A 89 -1.02 -11.43 -6.22
C ARG A 89 0.45 -11.88 -6.32
N PRO A 90 1.42 -11.10 -5.82
CA PRO A 90 2.81 -11.54 -5.72
C PRO A 90 2.93 -12.89 -5.00
N ALA A 91 3.90 -13.70 -5.42
CA ALA A 91 4.12 -15.04 -4.83
C ALA A 91 4.70 -14.97 -3.41
N ASP A 92 5.49 -13.93 -3.12
CA ASP A 92 6.12 -13.69 -1.83
C ASP A 92 6.46 -12.18 -1.64
N LEU A 93 7.14 -11.85 -0.54
CA LEU A 93 7.53 -10.49 -0.16
C LEU A 93 8.94 -10.09 -0.68
N SER A 94 9.54 -10.81 -1.62
CA SER A 94 10.89 -10.51 -2.12
C SER A 94 11.02 -9.12 -2.75
N GLU A 95 9.97 -8.67 -3.45
CA GLU A 95 9.89 -7.35 -4.09
C GLU A 95 9.15 -6.32 -3.21
N ALA A 96 8.94 -6.62 -1.92
CA ALA A 96 8.18 -5.76 -1.02
C ALA A 96 8.89 -4.41 -0.82
N ARG A 97 8.09 -3.34 -0.83
CA ARG A 97 8.53 -2.04 -0.32
C ARG A 97 8.41 -2.02 1.19
N VAL A 98 9.38 -1.35 1.82
CA VAL A 98 9.45 -1.20 3.28
C VAL A 98 8.94 0.17 3.68
N TYR A 99 7.98 0.20 4.59
CA TYR A 99 7.39 1.39 5.16
C TYR A 99 7.60 1.41 6.67
N ILE A 100 7.75 2.61 7.23
CA ILE A 100 7.89 2.85 8.66
C ILE A 100 6.65 3.57 9.15
N LYS A 101 6.15 3.17 10.31
CA LYS A 101 5.01 3.81 10.95
C LYS A 101 5.30 5.30 11.23
N ALA A 102 4.40 6.17 10.81
CA ALA A 102 4.50 7.63 10.93
C ALA A 102 3.58 8.18 12.04
#